data_AF-A0A351QWV5-F1
#
_entry.id   AF-A0A351QWV5-F1
#
_cell.length_a   1.000
_cell.length_b   1.000
_cell.length_c   1.000
_cell.angle_alpha   90.00
_cell.angle_beta   90.00
_cell.angle_gamma   90.00
#
_symmetry.space_group_name_H-M   'P 1'
#
loop_
_entity.id
_entity.type
_entity.pdbx_description
1 polymer ?
#
loop_
_entity_poly.entity_id
_entity_poly.type
_entity_poly.pdbx_seq_one_letter_code
_entity_poly.pdbx_strand_id
1 'polypeptide(L)'
;MILGYYTGCRIGEVMGLTWDDVDFNNSSIYINKIMYKRDKSMCFGSTKTLSSVRTIKISKTLINILKAQKKWQIENRMKYGSHYTQQYIKEEHIGNEVIKRLYSFPSSFDFPFEKVNLINTKENGEMITPDS
;
A
#
# COMPACT_ATOMS: atom_id res chain seq x y z
N MET A 1 3.48 -12.32 -0.18
CA MET A 1 2.40 -12.40 -1.20
C MET A 1 1.21 -13.24 -0.70
N ILE A 2 0.77 -13.06 0.55
CA ILE A 2 -0.28 -13.90 1.17
C ILE A 2 -1.70 -13.39 0.87
N LEU A 3 -1.88 -12.07 0.79
CA LEU A 3 -3.18 -11.44 0.53
C LEU A 3 -3.78 -11.85 -0.81
N GLY A 4 -2.97 -11.95 -1.87
CA GLY A 4 -3.44 -12.39 -3.18
C GLY A 4 -4.05 -13.79 -3.15
N TYR A 5 -3.47 -14.70 -2.38
CA TYR A 5 -3.98 -16.07 -2.21
C TYR A 5 -5.36 -16.10 -1.52
N TYR A 6 -5.54 -15.31 -0.46
CA TYR A 6 -6.79 -15.30 0.31
C TYR A 6 -7.92 -14.47 -0.30
N THR A 7 -7.62 -13.54 -1.23
CA THR A 7 -8.60 -12.57 -1.74
C THR A 7 -8.86 -12.67 -3.24
N GLY A 8 -8.00 -13.38 -3.99
CA GLY A 8 -8.05 -13.40 -5.45
C GLY A 8 -7.74 -12.04 -6.11
N CYS A 9 -7.19 -11.09 -5.35
CA CYS A 9 -6.82 -9.78 -5.86
C CYS A 9 -5.66 -9.86 -6.86
N ARG A 10 -5.71 -8.98 -7.86
CA ARG A 10 -4.60 -8.82 -8.81
C ARG A 10 -3.38 -8.27 -8.07
N ILE A 11 -2.18 -8.60 -8.55
CA ILE A 11 -0.92 -8.22 -7.89
C ILE A 11 -0.84 -6.71 -7.63
N GLY A 12 -1.22 -5.87 -8.60
CA GLY A 12 -1.24 -4.40 -8.43
C GLY A 12 -2.24 -3.91 -7.39
N GLU A 13 -3.38 -4.60 -7.21
CA GLU A 13 -4.34 -4.29 -6.15
C GLU A 13 -3.72 -4.60 -4.78
N VAL A 14 -3.14 -5.80 -4.63
CA VAL A 14 -2.49 -6.24 -3.38
C VAL A 14 -1.35 -5.30 -3.00
N MET A 15 -0.53 -4.90 -3.97
CA MET A 15 0.59 -4.00 -3.78
C MET A 15 0.16 -2.58 -3.40
N GLY A 16 -1.00 -2.12 -3.89
CA GLY A 16 -1.54 -0.79 -3.60
C GLY A 16 -2.35 -0.69 -2.31
N LEU A 17 -2.57 -1.79 -1.59
CA LEU A 17 -3.35 -1.79 -0.35
C LEU A 17 -2.65 -0.99 0.75
N THR A 18 -3.40 -0.07 1.36
CA THR A 18 -3.00 0.67 2.56
C THR A 18 -3.75 0.15 3.79
N TRP A 19 -3.25 0.46 4.98
CA TRP A 19 -3.95 0.11 6.23
C TRP A 19 -5.33 0.75 6.36
N ASP A 20 -5.55 1.89 5.69
CA ASP A 20 -6.85 2.57 5.66
C ASP A 20 -7.88 1.83 4.79
N ASP A 21 -7.44 0.91 3.94
CA ASP A 21 -8.33 0.04 3.15
C ASP A 21 -8.86 -1.15 3.95
N VAL A 22 -8.35 -1.40 5.17
CA VAL A 22 -8.73 -2.57 5.98
C VAL A 22 -9.71 -2.17 7.09
N ASP A 23 -10.92 -2.68 6.99
CA ASP A 23 -11.91 -2.59 8.06
C ASP A 23 -11.86 -3.84 8.94
N PHE A 24 -11.17 -3.72 10.07
CA PHE A 24 -11.03 -4.81 11.04
C PHE A 24 -12.34 -5.12 11.79
N ASN A 25 -13.27 -4.16 11.88
CA ASN A 25 -14.54 -4.35 12.59
C ASN A 25 -15.49 -5.16 11.72
N ASN A 26 -15.60 -4.79 10.45
CA ASN A 26 -16.47 -5.46 9.49
C ASN A 26 -15.80 -6.64 8.77
N SER A 27 -14.54 -6.93 9.10
CA SER A 27 -13.71 -7.96 8.47
C SER A 27 -13.72 -7.87 6.95
N SER A 28 -13.34 -6.71 6.43
CA SER A 28 -13.32 -6.45 4.98
C SER A 28 -12.13 -5.63 4.51
N ILE A 29 -11.80 -5.78 3.24
CA ILE A 29 -10.79 -4.98 2.54
C ILE A 29 -11.47 -4.23 1.39
N TYR A 30 -11.23 -2.93 1.31
CA TYR A 30 -11.75 -2.07 0.26
C TYR A 30 -10.73 -1.93 -0.88
N ILE A 31 -11.03 -2.54 -2.03
CA ILE A 31 -10.20 -2.49 -3.23
C ILE A 31 -10.64 -1.29 -4.07
N ASN A 32 -9.87 -0.20 -4.02
CA ASN A 32 -10.18 1.05 -4.74
C ASN A 32 -9.04 1.57 -5.63
N LYS A 33 -7.85 0.99 -5.53
CA LYS A 33 -6.65 1.44 -6.23
C LYS A 33 -5.75 0.28 -6.62
N ILE A 34 -4.89 0.54 -7.60
CA ILE A 34 -3.77 -0.33 -7.96
C ILE A 34 -2.46 0.44 -7.83
N MET A 35 -1.38 -0.26 -7.48
CA MET A 35 -0.03 0.23 -7.64
C MET A 35 0.55 -0.30 -8.96
N TYR A 36 1.11 0.58 -9.78
CA TYR A 36 1.71 0.25 -11.07
C TYR A 36 2.97 1.09 -11.33
N LYS A 37 3.81 0.68 -12.28
CA LYS A 37 5.04 1.38 -12.64
C LYS A 37 4.81 2.28 -13.86
N ARG A 38 5.21 3.55 -13.78
CA ARG A 38 5.21 4.53 -14.88
C ARG A 38 6.50 5.34 -14.84
N ASP A 39 7.21 5.42 -15.95
CA ASP A 39 8.45 6.20 -16.10
C ASP A 39 9.44 5.97 -14.93
N LYS A 40 9.70 4.69 -14.64
CA LYS A 40 10.56 4.19 -13.54
C LYS A 40 10.10 4.50 -12.11
N SER A 41 8.95 5.14 -11.92
CA SER A 41 8.38 5.38 -10.60
C SER A 41 7.15 4.51 -10.35
N MET A 42 6.86 4.26 -9.08
CA MET A 42 5.60 3.66 -8.67
C MET A 42 4.52 4.73 -8.58
N CYS A 43 3.33 4.42 -9.06
CA CYS A 43 2.18 5.30 -9.03
C CYS A 43 0.95 4.54 -8.53
N PHE A 44 0.04 5.26 -7.89
CA PHE A 44 -1.34 4.80 -7.72
C PHE A 44 -2.17 5.15 -8.95
N GLY A 45 -3.00 4.20 -9.34
CA GLY A 45 -4.01 4.35 -10.37
C GLY A 45 -5.37 3.96 -9.81
N SER A 46 -6.43 4.54 -10.37
CA SER A 46 -7.76 4.00 -10.15
C SER A 46 -7.82 2.58 -10.71
N THR A 47 -8.66 1.75 -10.11
CA THR A 47 -9.09 0.53 -10.78
C THR A 47 -9.80 0.98 -12.09
N LYS A 48 -9.52 0.32 -13.22
CA LYS A 48 -9.76 0.86 -14.59
C LYS A 48 -11.23 1.23 -14.88
N THR A 49 -12.18 0.82 -14.04
CA THR A 49 -13.61 1.13 -14.12
C THR A 49 -14.23 1.24 -12.73
N LEU A 50 -15.31 2.03 -12.55
CA LEU A 50 -16.09 2.05 -11.29
C LEU A 50 -16.52 0.64 -10.85
N SER A 51 -16.78 -0.25 -11.81
CA SER A 51 -17.13 -1.66 -11.56
C SER A 51 -16.01 -2.50 -10.94
N SER A 52 -14.76 -2.01 -10.93
CA SER A 52 -13.62 -2.71 -10.33
C SER A 52 -13.32 -2.30 -8.89
N VAL A 53 -13.99 -1.24 -8.39
CA VAL A 53 -14.01 -0.89 -6.97
C VAL A 53 -14.94 -1.84 -6.22
N ARG A 54 -14.44 -2.50 -5.18
CA ARG A 54 -15.20 -3.51 -4.45
C ARG A 54 -14.73 -3.69 -3.02
N THR A 55 -15.61 -4.21 -2.18
CA THR A 55 -15.29 -4.62 -0.81
C THR A 55 -15.26 -6.14 -0.74
N ILE A 56 -14.15 -6.72 -0.28
CA ILE A 56 -13.98 -8.16 -0.11
C ILE A 56 -14.11 -8.49 1.37
N LYS A 57 -15.04 -9.38 1.73
CA LYS A 57 -15.10 -9.97 3.07
C LYS A 57 -13.93 -10.93 3.27
N ILE A 58 -13.29 -10.85 4.42
CA ILE A 58 -12.12 -11.66 4.74
C ILE A 58 -12.36 -12.50 5.98
N SER A 59 -11.75 -13.68 6.01
CA SER A 59 -11.91 -14.62 7.14
C SER A 59 -11.21 -14.10 8.40
N LYS A 60 -11.62 -14.61 9.56
CA LYS A 60 -10.97 -14.35 10.85
C LYS A 60 -9.47 -14.68 10.82
N THR A 61 -9.09 -15.72 10.07
CA THR A 61 -7.69 -16.11 9.85
C THR A 61 -6.91 -14.99 9.18
N LEU A 62 -7.43 -14.43 8.08
CA LEU A 62 -6.75 -13.33 7.38
C LEU A 62 -6.72 -12.05 8.24
N ILE A 63 -7.77 -11.79 9.03
CA ILE A 63 -7.77 -10.68 10.00
C ILE A 63 -6.63 -10.82 11.01
N ASN A 64 -6.42 -12.02 11.56
CA ASN A 64 -5.35 -12.27 12.52
C ASN A 64 -3.97 -12.10 11.87
N ILE A 65 -3.80 -12.58 10.63
CA ILE A 65 -2.57 -12.37 9.84
C ILE A 65 -2.31 -10.88 9.64
N LEU A 66 -3.34 -10.10 9.27
CA LEU A 66 -3.22 -8.65 9.07
C LEU A 66 -2.88 -7.91 10.37
N LYS A 67 -3.47 -8.31 11.51
CA LYS A 67 -3.10 -7.74 12.82
C LYS A 67 -1.65 -8.04 13.18
N ALA A 68 -1.19 -9.26 12.96
CA ALA A 68 0.20 -9.64 13.16
C ALA A 68 1.15 -8.84 12.25
N GLN A 69 0.79 -8.70 10.97
CA GLN A 69 1.55 -7.89 10.01
C GLN A 69 1.63 -6.41 10.43
N LYS A 70 0.52 -5.83 10.89
CA LYS A 70 0.49 -4.44 11.37
C LYS A 70 1.38 -4.25 12.60
N LYS A 71 1.33 -5.20 13.54
CA LYS A 71 2.21 -5.22 14.72
C LYS A 71 3.68 -5.31 14.31
N TRP A 72 4.02 -6.25 13.44
CA TRP A 72 5.38 -6.45 12.93
C TRP A 72 5.92 -5.18 12.22
N GLN A 73 5.09 -4.49 11.43
CA GLN A 73 5.49 -3.22 10.83
C GLN A 73 5.74 -2.12 11.86
N ILE A 74 4.95 -2.02 12.93
CA ILE A 74 5.17 -1.06 14.02
C ILE A 74 6.50 -1.36 14.72
N GLU A 75 6.76 -2.62 15.04
CA GLU A 75 8.02 -3.06 15.65
C GLU A 75 9.22 -2.71 14.76
N ASN A 76 9.10 -2.93 13.46
CA ASN A 76 10.13 -2.54 12.50
C ASN A 76 10.32 -1.02 12.40
N ARG A 77 9.25 -0.22 12.42
CA ARG A 77 9.35 1.24 12.47
C ARG A 77 10.16 1.70 13.68
N MET A 78 9.96 1.06 14.84
CA MET A 78 10.74 1.35 16.04
C MET A 78 12.19 0.87 15.91
N LYS A 79 12.42 -0.31 15.33
CA LYS A 79 13.75 -0.90 15.12
C LYS A 79 14.64 -0.06 14.20
N TYR A 80 14.10 0.40 13.06
CA TYR A 80 14.84 1.18 12.07
C TYR A 80 14.81 2.70 12.36
N GLY A 81 13.85 3.17 13.16
CA GLY A 81 13.75 4.55 13.61
C GLY A 81 13.79 5.54 12.45
N SER A 82 14.74 6.48 12.51
CA SER A 82 15.00 7.49 11.48
C SER A 82 15.30 6.92 10.10
N HIS A 83 15.81 5.69 10.01
CA HIS A 83 16.15 5.02 8.76
C HIS A 83 15.00 4.20 8.17
N TYR A 84 13.85 4.11 8.85
CA TYR A 84 12.70 3.43 8.29
C TYR A 84 12.19 4.18 7.06
N THR A 85 12.05 3.49 5.93
CA THR A 85 11.55 4.08 4.68
C THR A 85 10.04 4.29 4.77
N GLN A 86 9.61 5.54 4.64
CA GLN A 86 8.22 5.94 4.58
C GLN A 86 7.83 6.32 3.15
N GLN A 87 6.65 5.89 2.73
CA GLN A 87 6.08 6.27 1.44
C GLN A 87 5.26 7.55 1.54
N TYR A 88 5.30 8.34 0.48
CA TYR A 88 4.54 9.56 0.33
C TYR A 88 3.87 9.62 -1.03
N ILE A 89 2.74 10.31 -1.14
CA ILE A 89 2.00 10.45 -2.39
C ILE A 89 1.90 11.92 -2.81
N LYS A 90 2.09 12.17 -4.10
CA LYS A 90 1.91 13.48 -4.72
C LYS A 90 1.10 13.34 -6.00
N GLU A 91 0.14 14.24 -6.18
CA GLU A 91 -0.54 14.39 -7.46
C GLU A 91 0.31 15.24 -8.41
N GLU A 92 0.53 14.74 -9.63
CA GLU A 92 1.29 15.43 -10.67
C GLU A 92 0.51 15.40 -11.98
N HIS A 93 0.62 16.48 -12.74
CA HIS A 93 0.01 16.61 -14.06
C HIS A 93 1.05 16.29 -15.14
N ILE A 94 0.74 15.32 -15.99
CA ILE A 94 1.52 14.99 -17.19
C ILE A 94 0.61 15.20 -18.40
N GLY A 95 0.73 16.37 -19.03
CA GLY A 95 -0.24 16.81 -20.04
C GLY A 95 -1.63 16.94 -19.41
N ASN A 96 -2.62 16.22 -19.95
CA ASN A 96 -3.99 16.22 -19.45
C ASN A 96 -4.27 15.12 -18.41
N GLU A 97 -3.28 14.28 -18.10
CA GLU A 97 -3.43 13.19 -17.14
C GLU A 97 -2.96 13.62 -15.75
N VAL A 98 -3.72 13.25 -14.73
CA VAL A 98 -3.30 13.34 -13.32
C VAL A 98 -2.78 12.00 -12.88
N ILE A 99 -1.55 11.97 -12.37
CA ILE A 99 -0.94 10.77 -11.79
C ILE A 99 -0.73 10.97 -10.29
N LYS A 100 -0.83 9.89 -9.53
CA LYS A 100 -0.52 9.85 -8.09
C LYS A 100 0.82 9.16 -7.90
N ARG A 101 1.92 9.90 -7.92
CA ARG A 101 3.27 9.33 -7.82
C ARG A 101 3.62 9.03 -6.36
N LEU A 102 4.25 7.87 -6.15
CA LEU A 102 4.78 7.46 -4.86
C LEU A 102 6.26 7.80 -4.75
N TYR A 103 6.63 8.37 -3.62
CA TYR A 103 8.00 8.63 -3.23
C TYR A 103 8.35 7.81 -1.99
N SER A 104 9.62 7.50 -1.80
CA SER A 104 10.13 6.77 -0.63
C SER A 104 11.30 7.53 -0.05
N PHE A 105 11.19 7.90 1.22
CA PHE A 105 12.24 8.62 1.94
C PHE A 105 12.40 8.02 3.35
N PRO A 106 13.62 8.04 3.93
CA PRO A 106 13.80 7.70 5.33
C PRO A 106 12.93 8.60 6.23
N SER A 107 12.46 8.05 7.35
CA SER A 107 11.58 8.75 8.30
C SER A 107 12.23 9.96 8.96
N SER A 108 13.56 10.12 8.84
CA SER A 108 14.30 11.32 9.23
C SER A 108 13.99 12.55 8.37
N PHE A 109 13.49 12.36 7.15
CA PHE A 109 13.15 13.48 6.27
C PHE A 109 11.72 13.94 6.56
N ASP A 110 11.58 15.20 6.93
CA ASP A 110 10.28 15.85 6.93
C ASP A 110 9.91 16.15 5.48
N PHE A 111 8.91 15.45 4.97
CA PHE A 111 8.51 15.52 3.57
C PHE A 111 7.08 16.08 3.49
N PRO A 112 6.83 17.14 2.70
CA PRO A 112 5.59 17.92 2.78
C PRO A 112 4.38 17.25 2.11
N PHE A 113 4.46 15.96 1.81
CA PHE A 113 3.43 15.21 1.10
C PHE A 113 2.71 14.25 2.04
N GLU A 114 1.53 13.80 1.61
CA GLU A 114 0.73 12.87 2.40
C GLU A 114 1.43 11.52 2.54
N LYS A 115 1.44 10.97 3.76
CA LYS A 115 2.02 9.65 4.06
C LYS A 115 1.12 8.53 3.56
N VAL A 116 1.72 7.54 2.92
CA VAL A 116 1.03 6.31 2.50
C VAL A 116 1.46 5.16 3.40
N ASN A 117 0.50 4.53 4.07
CA ASN A 117 0.76 3.41 4.98
C ASN A 117 0.48 2.08 4.29
N LEU A 118 1.41 1.62 3.44
CA LEU A 118 1.29 0.36 2.70
C LEU A 118 1.28 -0.87 3.62
N ILE A 119 0.46 -1.86 3.30
CA ILE A 119 0.42 -3.14 4.02
C ILE A 119 1.62 -4.03 3.65
N ASN A 120 2.02 -4.00 2.38
CA ASN A 120 3.06 -4.85 1.83
C ASN A 120 4.39 -4.09 1.72
N THR A 121 5.19 -4.13 2.78
CA THR A 121 6.53 -3.51 2.85
C THR A 121 7.58 -4.54 3.25
N LYS A 122 8.84 -4.27 2.93
CA LYS A 122 10.00 -4.94 3.51
C LYS A 122 10.18 -4.54 4.98
N GLU A 123 11.11 -5.19 5.68
CA GLU A 123 11.44 -4.89 7.09
C GLU A 123 11.82 -3.42 7.30
N ASN A 124 12.66 -2.88 6.42
CA ASN A 124 13.11 -1.49 6.45
C ASN A 124 12.03 -0.48 6.00
N GLY A 125 10.82 -0.91 5.68
CA GLY A 125 9.72 -0.05 5.20
C GLY A 125 9.71 0.21 3.70
N GLU A 126 10.67 -0.31 2.93
CA GLU A 126 10.64 -0.17 1.48
C GLU A 126 9.41 -0.86 0.88
N MET A 127 8.87 -0.26 -0.18
CA MET A 127 7.78 -0.84 -0.95
C MET A 127 8.23 -2.16 -1.57
N ILE A 128 7.34 -3.15 -1.58
CA ILE A 128 7.54 -4.34 -2.42
C ILE A 128 7.15 -3.95 -3.85
N THR A 129 8.07 -4.08 -4.81
CA THR A 129 7.81 -3.86 -6.25
C THR A 129 7.80 -5.19 -7.00
N PRO A 130 7.24 -5.27 -8.23
CA PRO A 130 7.21 -6.51 -8.99
C PRO A 130 8.62 -6.98 -9.42
N ASP A 131 9.58 -6.06 -9.40
CA ASP A 131 10.99 -6.31 -9.73
C ASP A 131 11.83 -6.71 -8.50
N SER A 132 11.23 -6.77 -7.30
CA SER A 132 11.89 -7.07 -6.02
C SER A 132 11.85 -8.55 -5.63
#